data_AF-A0A8I0MU51-F1
#
_entry.id   AF-A0A8I0MU51-F1
#
_cell.length_a   1.000
_cell.length_b   1.000
_cell.length_c   1.000
_cell.angle_alpha   90.00
_cell.angle_beta   90.00
_cell.angle_gamma   90.00
#
_symmetry.space_group_name_H-M   'P 1'
#
loop_
_entity.id
_entity.type
_entity.pdbx_description
1 polymer ?
#
loop_
_entity_poly.entity_id
_entity_poly.type
_entity_poly.pdbx_seq_one_letter_code
_entity_poly.pdbx_strand_id
1 'polypeptide(L)'
;MCHGIATAVAGVFPMDADPYTTTPSQACNIHSWAGVVMLLSLLIAPLLVWFVTLLEKGFAWFSTACVLMCIGFSFKLAKAYKLKRGVGLYQRLSYGAQLVWLSALAVIF
;
A
#
# COMPACT_ATOMS: atom_id res chain seq x y z
N MET A 1 -7.70 -8.89 8.42
CA MET A 1 -6.67 -9.73 9.07
C MET A 1 -5.35 -9.78 8.28
N CYS A 2 -5.34 -10.10 6.98
CA CYS A 2 -4.10 -10.23 6.18
C CYS A 2 -3.17 -9.01 6.26
N HIS A 3 -3.73 -7.79 6.15
CA HIS A 3 -2.94 -6.56 6.23
C HIS A 3 -2.18 -6.43 7.57
N GLY A 4 -2.86 -6.71 8.69
CA GLY A 4 -2.26 -6.60 10.02
C GLY A 4 -1.15 -7.64 10.25
N ILE A 5 -1.35 -8.88 9.80
CA ILE A 5 -0.31 -9.93 9.88
C ILE A 5 0.92 -9.51 9.06
N ALA A 6 0.71 -9.07 7.82
CA ALA A 6 1.81 -8.63 6.97
C ALA A 6 2.54 -7.40 7.55
N THR A 7 1.80 -6.47 8.18
CA THR A 7 2.39 -5.33 8.91
C THR A 7 3.28 -5.80 10.07
N ALA A 8 2.81 -6.77 10.86
CA ALA A 8 3.60 -7.33 11.96
C ALA A 8 4.88 -8.01 11.45
N VAL A 9 4.79 -8.80 10.37
CA VAL A 9 5.95 -9.43 9.73
C VAL A 9 6.94 -8.37 9.23
N ALA A 10 6.46 -7.34 8.52
CA ALA A 10 7.31 -6.24 8.05
C ALA A 10 7.95 -5.44 9.21
N GLY A 11 7.31 -5.38 10.38
CA GLY A 11 7.87 -4.74 11.57
C GLY A 11 8.97 -5.56 12.26
N VAL A 12 8.86 -6.90 12.23
CA VAL A 12 9.87 -7.81 12.80
C VAL A 12 11.11 -7.92 11.91
N PHE A 13 10.92 -7.95 10.60
CA PHE A 13 12.02 -8.06 9.62
C PHE A 13 12.34 -6.68 9.02
N PRO A 14 13.47 -6.06 9.36
CA PRO A 14 13.81 -4.74 8.84
C PRO A 14 14.25 -4.79 7.38
N MET A 15 14.08 -3.65 6.70
CA MET A 15 14.62 -3.42 5.36
C MET A 15 16.10 -3.01 5.44
N ASP A 16 16.86 -3.29 4.39
CA ASP A 16 18.25 -2.82 4.30
C ASP A 16 18.31 -1.28 4.24
N ALA A 17 19.40 -0.70 4.74
CA ALA A 17 19.55 0.76 4.81
C ALA A 17 19.62 1.43 3.43
N ASP A 18 20.23 0.75 2.45
CA ASP A 18 20.27 1.21 1.07
C ASP A 18 19.19 0.50 0.23
N PRO A 19 18.14 1.21 -0.23
CA PRO A 19 17.11 0.64 -1.08
C PRO A 19 17.62 0.24 -2.47
N TYR A 20 18.85 0.59 -2.85
CA TYR A 20 19.45 0.26 -4.14
C TYR A 20 20.47 -0.88 -4.08
N THR A 21 20.59 -1.57 -2.93
CA THR A 21 21.42 -2.77 -2.82
C THR A 21 20.98 -3.83 -3.84
N THR A 22 21.93 -4.39 -4.59
CA THR A 22 21.65 -5.43 -5.58
C THR A 22 21.54 -6.82 -4.95
N THR A 23 22.00 -6.96 -3.70
CA THR A 23 21.97 -8.21 -2.92
C THR A 23 21.24 -7.95 -1.61
N PRO A 24 19.90 -7.89 -1.63
CA PRO A 24 19.12 -7.65 -0.41
C PRO A 24 19.31 -8.77 0.60
N SER A 25 19.35 -8.43 1.88
CA SER A 25 19.38 -9.39 2.97
C SER A 25 18.13 -10.26 2.99
N GLN A 26 18.19 -11.43 3.65
CA GLN A 26 17.02 -12.28 3.81
C GLN A 26 15.88 -11.56 4.56
N ALA A 27 16.21 -10.77 5.59
CA ALA A 27 15.24 -9.96 6.31
C ALA A 27 14.57 -8.94 5.39
N CYS A 28 15.34 -8.24 4.54
CA CYS A 28 14.82 -7.29 3.56
C CYS A 28 13.90 -7.96 2.54
N ASN A 29 14.21 -9.19 2.10
CA ASN A 29 13.34 -9.96 1.21
C ASN A 29 12.01 -10.32 1.88
N ILE A 30 12.05 -10.78 3.13
CA ILE A 30 10.83 -11.10 3.91
C ILE A 30 9.99 -9.83 4.10
N HIS A 31 10.62 -8.71 4.48
CA HIS A 31 9.96 -7.41 4.59
C HIS A 31 9.29 -7.00 3.28
N SER A 32 9.99 -7.14 2.16
CA SER A 32 9.50 -6.73 0.83
C SER A 32 8.28 -7.55 0.43
N TRP A 33 8.30 -8.87 0.64
CA TRP A 33 7.13 -9.72 0.39
C TRP A 33 5.96 -9.39 1.30
N ALA A 34 6.21 -9.14 2.59
CA ALA A 34 5.18 -8.66 3.51
C ALA A 34 4.58 -7.32 3.03
N GLY A 35 5.41 -6.39 2.57
CA GLY A 35 4.98 -5.12 1.97
C GLY A 35 4.10 -5.31 0.73
N VAL A 36 4.39 -6.30 -0.13
CA VAL A 36 3.52 -6.66 -1.27
C VAL A 36 2.16 -7.16 -0.80
N VAL A 37 2.11 -8.03 0.21
CA VAL A 37 0.84 -8.51 0.80
C VAL A 37 0.05 -7.36 1.42
N MET A 38 0.73 -6.45 2.12
CA MET A 38 0.11 -5.23 2.66
C MET A 38 -0.52 -4.38 1.56
N LEU A 39 0.20 -4.13 0.45
CA LEU A 39 -0.30 -3.35 -0.68
C LEU A 39 -1.50 -4.04 -1.34
N LEU A 40 -1.38 -5.32 -1.66
CA LEU A 40 -2.44 -6.07 -2.35
C LEU A 40 -3.72 -6.14 -1.52
N SER A 41 -3.60 -6.37 -0.21
CA SER A 41 -4.77 -6.39 0.68
C SER A 41 -5.51 -5.04 0.70
N LEU A 42 -4.80 -3.93 0.70
CA LEU A 42 -5.39 -2.59 0.61
C LEU A 42 -5.77 -2.14 -0.80
N LEU A 43 -5.33 -2.84 -1.85
CA LEU A 43 -5.76 -2.55 -3.21
C LEU A 43 -7.04 -3.30 -3.57
N ILE A 44 -7.17 -4.55 -3.12
CA ILE A 44 -8.33 -5.40 -3.41
C ILE A 44 -9.54 -4.98 -2.58
N ALA A 45 -9.37 -4.70 -1.28
CA ALA A 45 -10.51 -4.40 -0.42
C ALA A 45 -11.36 -3.19 -0.87
N PRO A 46 -10.79 -2.04 -1.28
CA PRO A 46 -11.58 -0.91 -1.81
C PRO A 46 -12.28 -1.22 -3.13
N LEU A 47 -11.73 -2.12 -3.96
CA LEU A 47 -12.38 -2.54 -5.21
C LEU A 47 -13.62 -3.40 -4.94
N LEU A 48 -13.60 -4.19 -3.85
CA LEU A 48 -14.72 -5.03 -3.46
C LEU A 48 -15.92 -4.23 -2.95
N VAL A 49 -15.74 -2.96 -2.58
CA VAL A 49 -16.82 -2.07 -2.09
C VAL A 49 -17.98 -1.99 -3.09
N TRP A 50 -17.71 -2.03 -4.39
CA TRP A 50 -18.75 -2.00 -5.43
C TRP A 50 -19.75 -3.17 -5.34
N PHE A 51 -19.35 -4.30 -4.75
CA PHE A 51 -20.20 -5.47 -4.60
C PHE A 51 -20.95 -5.50 -3.26
N VAL A 52 -20.69 -4.55 -2.36
CA VAL A 52 -21.34 -4.48 -1.05
C VAL A 52 -22.50 -3.50 -1.12
N THR A 53 -23.73 -4.04 -1.11
CA THR A 53 -24.98 -3.25 -1.22
C THR A 53 -25.28 -2.38 -0.01
N LEU A 54 -24.64 -2.63 1.13
CA LEU A 54 -24.83 -1.91 2.39
C LEU A 54 -24.11 -0.56 2.43
N LEU A 55 -23.14 -0.31 1.54
CA LEU A 55 -22.39 0.95 1.51
C LEU A 55 -22.98 1.95 0.53
N GLU A 56 -22.91 3.22 0.88
CA GLU A 56 -23.32 4.30 0.00
C GLU A 56 -22.47 4.34 -1.28
N LYS A 57 -23.12 4.63 -2.42
CA LYS A 57 -22.44 4.77 -3.71
C LYS A 57 -21.34 5.83 -3.69
N GLY A 58 -21.48 6.86 -2.85
CA GLY A 58 -20.44 7.88 -2.64
C GLY A 58 -19.13 7.28 -2.11
N PHE A 59 -19.23 6.33 -1.19
CA PHE A 59 -18.06 5.64 -0.64
C PHE A 59 -17.40 4.72 -1.67
N ALA A 60 -18.16 4.09 -2.58
CA ALA A 60 -17.60 3.30 -3.67
C ALA A 60 -16.76 4.15 -4.64
N TRP A 61 -17.22 5.35 -4.98
CA TRP A 61 -16.46 6.32 -5.78
C TRP A 61 -15.21 6.81 -5.08
N PHE A 62 -15.32 7.16 -3.79
CA PHE A 62 -14.16 7.52 -2.96
C PHE A 62 -13.13 6.38 -2.89
N SER A 63 -13.58 5.14 -2.70
CA SER A 63 -12.75 3.93 -2.71
C SER A 63 -11.98 3.79 -4.03
N THR A 64 -12.68 4.00 -5.15
CA THR A 64 -12.09 3.97 -6.50
C THR A 64 -11.04 5.08 -6.66
N ALA A 65 -11.31 6.30 -6.18
CA ALA A 65 -10.35 7.40 -6.23
C ALA A 65 -9.07 7.09 -5.45
N CYS A 66 -9.17 6.51 -4.25
CA CYS A 66 -8.01 6.08 -3.45
C CYS A 66 -7.18 5.01 -4.17
N VAL A 67 -7.82 4.05 -4.83
CA VAL A 67 -7.14 3.04 -5.66
C VAL A 67 -6.40 3.70 -6.83
N LEU A 68 -7.04 4.61 -7.55
CA LEU A 68 -6.40 5.32 -8.67
C LEU A 68 -5.20 6.15 -8.21
N MET A 69 -5.31 6.84 -7.07
CA MET A 69 -4.19 7.58 -6.48
C MET A 69 -3.03 6.65 -6.11
N CYS A 70 -3.32 5.53 -5.44
CA CYS A 70 -2.32 4.51 -5.08
C CYS A 70 -1.59 3.98 -6.32
N ILE A 71 -2.32 3.62 -7.38
CA ILE A 71 -1.74 3.15 -8.64
C ILE A 71 -0.88 4.26 -9.27
N GLY A 72 -1.41 5.49 -9.35
CA GLY A 72 -0.70 6.64 -9.91
C GLY A 72 0.61 6.96 -9.19
N PHE A 73 0.63 6.92 -7.85
CA PHE A 73 1.84 7.10 -7.07
C PHE A 73 2.78 5.89 -7.16
N SER A 74 2.26 4.67 -7.32
CA SER A 74 3.09 3.47 -7.55
C SER A 74 3.84 3.54 -8.87
N PHE A 75 3.22 4.09 -9.93
CA PHE A 75 3.93 4.38 -11.18
C PHE A 75 5.03 5.42 -11.00
N LYS A 76 4.75 6.50 -10.25
CA LYS A 76 5.77 7.51 -9.91
C LYS A 76 6.89 6.94 -9.06
N LEU A 77 6.58 6.02 -8.13
CA LEU A 77 7.54 5.27 -7.32
C LEU A 77 8.48 4.44 -8.21
N ALA A 78 7.94 3.67 -9.15
CA ALA A 78 8.74 2.87 -10.08
C ALA A 78 9.69 3.75 -10.92
N LYS A 79 9.22 4.92 -11.37
CA LYS A 79 10.06 5.90 -12.07
C LYS A 79 11.14 6.51 -11.15
N ALA A 80 10.76 6.89 -9.93
CA ALA A 80 11.65 7.45 -8.92
C ALA A 80 12.74 6.47 -8.48
N TYR A 81 12.43 5.17 -8.45
CA TYR A 81 13.39 4.11 -8.16
C TYR A 81 14.49 4.06 -9.23
N LYS A 82 14.11 4.08 -10.51
CA LYS A 82 15.07 4.12 -11.64
C LYS A 82 15.94 5.38 -11.63
N LEU A 83 15.36 6.52 -11.24
CA LEU A 83 16.05 7.80 -11.16
C LEU A 83 16.82 8.01 -9.83
N LYS A 84 16.78 7.03 -8.92
CA LYS A 84 17.36 7.09 -7.57
C LYS A 84 17.00 8.36 -6.78
N ARG A 85 15.78 8.89 -6.94
CA ARG A 85 15.37 10.16 -6.33
C ARG A 85 13.93 10.11 -5.83
N GLY A 86 13.72 10.39 -4.55
CA GLY A 86 12.39 10.60 -3.98
C GLY A 86 11.53 9.33 -3.86
N VAL A 87 12.15 8.14 -3.80
CA VAL A 87 11.45 6.85 -3.65
C VAL A 87 10.56 6.84 -2.41
N GLY A 88 11.10 7.23 -1.26
CA GLY A 88 10.35 7.24 0.00
C GLY A 88 9.10 8.14 -0.03
N LEU A 89 9.13 9.25 -0.78
CA LEU A 89 7.96 10.14 -0.90
C LEU A 89 6.81 9.44 -1.63
N TYR A 90 7.07 8.89 -2.82
CA TYR A 90 6.02 8.22 -3.59
C TYR A 90 5.51 6.94 -2.94
N GLN A 91 6.37 6.25 -2.17
CA GLN A 91 5.97 5.11 -1.35
C GLN A 91 4.97 5.53 -0.27
N ARG A 92 5.28 6.60 0.49
CA ARG A 92 4.39 7.15 1.53
C ARG A 92 3.09 7.69 0.95
N LEU A 93 3.12 8.34 -0.20
CA LEU A 93 1.91 8.85 -0.86
C LEU A 93 1.03 7.72 -1.39
N SER A 94 1.62 6.70 -2.01
CA SER A 94 0.89 5.52 -2.48
C SER A 94 0.19 4.80 -1.32
N TYR A 95 0.94 4.49 -0.27
CA TYR A 95 0.41 3.83 0.92
C TYR A 95 -0.57 4.72 1.69
N GLY A 96 -0.27 6.02 1.82
CA GLY A 96 -1.10 7.00 2.51
C GLY A 96 -2.49 7.15 1.89
N ALA A 97 -2.62 7.07 0.56
CA ALA A 97 -3.92 7.06 -0.11
C ALA A 97 -4.81 5.90 0.37
N GLN A 98 -4.21 4.73 0.58
CA GLN A 98 -4.93 3.57 1.11
C GLN A 98 -5.21 3.66 2.62
N LEU A 99 -4.33 4.28 3.40
CA LEU A 99 -4.60 4.57 4.81
C LEU A 99 -5.74 5.58 5.00
N VAL A 100 -5.86 6.57 4.12
CA VAL A 100 -6.99 7.50 4.11
C VAL A 100 -8.28 6.74 3.83
N TRP A 101 -8.26 5.80 2.88
CA TRP A 101 -9.41 4.91 2.65
C TRP A 101 -9.76 4.07 3.88
N LEU A 102 -8.76 3.43 4.51
CA LEU A 102 -8.97 2.59 5.69
C LEU A 102 -9.52 3.40 6.87
N SER A 103 -9.05 4.65 7.04
CA SER A 103 -9.54 5.56 8.09
C SER A 103 -10.99 5.95 7.85
N ALA A 104 -11.37 6.26 6.61
CA ALA A 104 -12.76 6.55 6.26
C ALA A 104 -13.66 5.32 6.48
N LEU A 105 -13.19 4.12 6.12
CA LEU A 105 -13.90 2.88 6.40
C LEU A 105 -14.15 2.71 7.92
N ALA A 106 -13.13 2.95 8.74
CA ALA A 106 -13.21 2.83 10.20
C ALA A 106 -14.12 3.87 10.89
N VAL A 107 -14.55 4.92 10.18
CA VAL A 107 -15.53 5.89 10.70
C VAL A 107 -16.96 5.50 10.35
N ILE A 108 -17.15 4.72 9.28
CA ILE A 108 -18.46 4.26 8.82
C ILE A 108 -18.94 3.03 9.60
N PHE A 109 -18.01 2.24 10.14
CA PHE A 109 -18.26 1.03 10.93
C PHE A 109 -17.88 1.24 12.39
#